data_AF-K0YZU8-F1
#
_entry.id   AF-K0YZU8-F1
#
_cell.length_a   1.000
_cell.length_b   1.000
_cell.length_c   1.000
_cell.angle_alpha   90.00
_cell.angle_beta   90.00
_cell.angle_gamma   90.00
#
_symmetry.space_group_name_H-M   'P 1'
#
loop_
_entity.id
_entity.type
_entity.pdbx_description
1 polymer ?
#
loop_
_entity_poly.entity_id
_entity_poly.type
_entity_poly.pdbx_seq_one_letter_code
_entity_poly.pdbx_strand_id
1 'polypeptide(L)'
;MSLSPANGGQSSVRDGVATTTSPGGETTSVSLLSEDMSAQVVTILKDESASYADFDLDLPEGYAVSESNNGALNITDANGQAVGYVKQPWALDADGNEVKTHYELRGDGSIRQIVDTKNAKYPLTLDPDAGWWAATAAKCAVDIAPLVATGGAAVASRVPKLVSFLNKLRKTKKIAAAIDKMGGMEKAVKATVKEGIAQLKAKLPNGVSKHLPQVSKNPADVKFLKTAWPLIAEGFWNLLGFGSCIDLFKAE
;
A
#
# COMPACT_ATOMS: atom_id res chain seq x y z
N MET A 1 2.67 7.06 -14.91
CA MET A 1 1.80 5.89 -14.65
C MET A 1 1.41 5.90 -13.20
N SER A 2 0.12 5.99 -12.90
CA SER A 2 -0.38 5.92 -11.53
C SER A 2 -1.72 5.20 -11.45
N LEU A 3 -2.05 4.72 -10.25
CA LEU A 3 -3.33 4.13 -9.88
C LEU A 3 -3.85 4.88 -8.65
N SER A 4 -5.07 5.40 -8.72
CA SER A 4 -5.69 6.16 -7.64
C SER A 4 -7.21 5.96 -7.58
N PRO A 5 -7.88 6.19 -6.45
CA PRO A 5 -9.35 6.22 -6.41
C PRO A 5 -9.91 7.33 -7.31
N ALA A 6 -10.85 7.00 -8.21
CA ALA A 6 -11.56 7.98 -9.01
C ALA A 6 -12.66 8.63 -8.15
N ASN A 7 -12.74 9.96 -8.17
CA ASN A 7 -13.55 10.78 -7.26
C ASN A 7 -13.03 10.89 -5.82
N GLY A 8 -11.70 10.90 -5.65
CA GLY A 8 -11.10 11.22 -4.37
C GLY A 8 -11.59 12.58 -3.82
N GLY A 9 -12.27 12.55 -2.67
CA GLY A 9 -12.69 13.74 -1.96
C GLY A 9 -11.60 14.25 -1.03
N GLN A 10 -11.91 14.44 0.26
CA GLN A 10 -10.91 14.88 1.21
C GLN A 10 -9.80 13.84 1.37
N SER A 11 -8.59 14.25 1.02
CA SER A 11 -7.38 13.51 1.33
C SER A 11 -6.85 13.97 2.68
N SER A 12 -6.61 13.02 3.58
CA SER A 12 -6.01 13.31 4.88
C SER A 12 -4.88 12.34 5.15
N VAL A 13 -3.88 12.82 5.88
CA VAL A 13 -2.82 11.97 6.40
C VAL A 13 -3.03 11.90 7.91
N ARG A 14 -3.56 10.78 8.38
CA ARG A 14 -3.70 10.48 9.82
C ARG A 14 -2.88 9.24 10.12
N ASP A 15 -2.13 9.30 11.20
CA ASP A 15 -1.30 8.21 11.68
C ASP A 15 -0.39 7.54 10.64
N GLY A 16 0.12 8.32 9.69
CA GLY A 16 1.02 7.76 8.68
C GLY A 16 0.33 6.80 7.72
N VAL A 17 -0.99 6.97 7.55
CA VAL A 17 -1.78 6.42 6.46
C VAL A 17 -2.39 7.59 5.70
N ALA A 18 -2.18 7.64 4.39
CA ALA A 18 -2.92 8.56 3.54
C ALA A 18 -4.26 7.90 3.21
N THR A 19 -5.33 8.59 3.58
CA THR A 19 -6.69 8.15 3.35
C THR A 19 -7.37 9.12 2.41
N THR A 20 -7.96 8.60 1.35
CA THR A 20 -8.83 9.38 0.46
C THR A 20 -10.26 8.95 0.72
N THR A 21 -11.10 9.88 1.13
CA THR A 21 -12.53 9.63 1.38
C THR A 21 -13.35 10.24 0.25
N SER A 22 -14.33 9.51 -0.29
CA SER A 22 -15.25 10.08 -1.29
C SER A 22 -16.00 11.29 -0.71
N PRO A 23 -16.47 12.25 -1.53
CA PRO A 23 -17.20 13.42 -1.05
C PRO A 23 -18.40 13.13 -0.14
N GLY A 24 -19.13 12.03 -0.39
CA GLY A 24 -20.25 11.59 0.46
C GLY A 24 -19.85 10.61 1.56
N GLY A 25 -18.57 10.25 1.66
CA GLY A 25 -18.04 9.39 2.71
C GLY A 25 -18.31 7.91 2.54
N GLU A 26 -18.90 7.48 1.43
CA GLU A 26 -19.26 6.08 1.14
C GLU A 26 -18.03 5.18 1.03
N THR A 27 -16.92 5.72 0.52
CA THR A 27 -15.68 4.98 0.36
C THR A 27 -14.52 5.63 1.10
N THR A 28 -13.58 4.80 1.57
CA THR A 28 -12.31 5.26 2.13
C THR A 28 -11.20 4.38 1.60
N SER A 29 -10.21 4.99 0.95
CA SER A 29 -9.15 4.28 0.24
C SER A 29 -7.78 4.58 0.85
N VAL A 30 -6.91 3.57 0.84
CA VAL A 30 -5.51 3.67 1.22
C VAL A 30 -4.68 3.14 0.06
N SER A 31 -3.75 3.94 -0.47
CA SER A 31 -2.79 3.42 -1.46
C SER A 31 -1.59 2.81 -0.74
N LEU A 32 -0.96 1.81 -1.35
CA LEU A 32 0.19 1.07 -0.85
C LEU A 32 1.17 0.92 -2.01
N LEU A 33 2.46 1.09 -1.74
CA LEU A 33 3.52 0.83 -2.70
C LEU A 33 4.32 -0.39 -2.23
N SER A 34 4.53 -1.35 -3.13
CA SER A 34 5.34 -2.53 -2.89
C SER A 34 6.83 -2.26 -3.14
N GLU A 35 7.69 -3.21 -2.75
CA GLU A 35 9.14 -3.13 -3.00
C GLU A 35 9.51 -3.23 -4.49
N ASP A 36 8.67 -3.88 -5.29
CA ASP A 36 8.82 -4.01 -6.75
C ASP A 36 8.14 -2.89 -7.54
N MET A 37 7.78 -1.78 -6.88
CA MET A 37 7.13 -0.60 -7.46
C MET A 37 5.73 -0.86 -8.03
N SER A 38 5.06 -1.93 -7.59
CA SER A 38 3.62 -2.11 -7.76
C SER A 38 2.86 -1.19 -6.80
N ALA A 39 1.72 -0.71 -7.25
CA ALA A 39 0.82 0.14 -6.49
C ALA A 39 -0.49 -0.62 -6.25
N GLN A 40 -0.89 -0.76 -4.99
CA GLN A 40 -2.19 -1.30 -4.62
C GLN A 40 -3.03 -0.21 -3.98
N VAL A 41 -4.31 -0.14 -4.32
CA VAL A 41 -5.26 0.76 -3.65
C VAL A 41 -6.30 -0.09 -2.96
N VAL A 42 -6.26 -0.12 -1.63
CA VAL A 42 -7.25 -0.84 -0.81
C VAL A 42 -8.36 0.13 -0.47
N THR A 43 -9.58 -0.19 -0.89
CA THR A 43 -10.77 0.61 -0.69
C THR A 43 -11.73 -0.10 0.25
N ILE A 44 -12.31 0.66 1.17
CA ILE A 44 -13.38 0.24 2.06
C ILE A 44 -14.69 0.85 1.55
N LEU A 45 -15.69 0.03 1.24
CA LEU A 45 -17.09 0.46 1.12
C LEU A 45 -17.72 0.36 2.50
N LYS A 46 -18.18 1.49 3.03
CA LYS A 46 -18.59 1.56 4.44
C LYS A 46 -19.91 0.85 4.72
N ASP A 47 -20.87 0.99 3.80
CA ASP A 47 -22.22 0.48 3.95
C ASP A 47 -22.89 0.25 2.59
N GLU A 48 -24.15 -0.17 2.62
CA GLU A 48 -24.98 -0.52 1.46
C GLU A 48 -25.16 0.60 0.43
N SER A 49 -24.76 1.84 0.74
CA SER A 49 -24.78 2.96 -0.21
C SER A 49 -23.81 2.76 -1.39
N ALA A 50 -22.86 1.82 -1.29
CA ALA A 50 -21.89 1.52 -2.33
C ALA A 50 -21.75 0.02 -2.60
N SER A 51 -21.77 -0.35 -3.89
CA SER A 51 -21.52 -1.69 -4.41
C SER A 51 -20.34 -1.75 -5.40
N TYR A 52 -19.67 -0.62 -5.61
CA TYR A 52 -18.52 -0.50 -6.49
C TYR A 52 -17.57 0.59 -6.00
N ALA A 53 -16.33 0.54 -6.48
CA ALA A 53 -15.37 1.64 -6.39
C ALA A 53 -14.75 1.89 -7.76
N ASP A 54 -14.52 3.16 -8.08
CA ASP A 54 -13.86 3.57 -9.32
C ASP A 54 -12.40 3.93 -9.04
N PHE A 55 -11.53 3.63 -10.00
CA PHE A 55 -10.08 3.82 -9.94
C PHE A 55 -9.58 4.43 -11.24
N ASP A 56 -8.85 5.53 -11.13
CA ASP A 56 -8.17 6.17 -12.24
C ASP A 56 -6.86 5.44 -12.51
N LEU A 57 -6.63 5.16 -13.79
CA LEU A 57 -5.33 4.75 -14.33
C LEU A 57 -4.78 5.87 -15.20
N ASP A 58 -3.81 6.61 -14.66
CA ASP A 58 -3.09 7.59 -15.46
C ASP A 58 -1.99 6.88 -16.26
N LEU A 59 -2.19 6.75 -17.57
CA LEU A 59 -1.29 6.07 -18.49
C LEU A 59 -0.74 7.06 -19.53
N PRO A 60 0.52 6.89 -19.99
CA PRO A 60 1.05 7.70 -21.07
C PRO A 60 0.22 7.57 -22.34
N GLU A 61 0.27 8.60 -23.19
CA GLU A 61 -0.43 8.60 -24.46
C GLU A 61 -0.05 7.37 -25.31
N GLY A 62 -1.08 6.77 -25.94
CA GLY A 62 -0.93 5.56 -26.76
C GLY A 62 -0.89 4.25 -25.99
N TYR A 63 -0.87 4.28 -24.65
CA TYR A 63 -1.00 3.07 -23.84
C TYR A 63 -2.47 2.63 -23.80
N ALA A 64 -2.69 1.33 -23.66
CA ALA A 64 -4.02 0.75 -23.62
C ALA A 64 -4.16 -0.27 -22.49
N VAL A 65 -5.40 -0.42 -22.00
CA VAL A 65 -5.77 -1.45 -21.02
C VAL A 65 -6.74 -2.42 -21.68
N SER A 66 -6.54 -3.72 -21.43
CA SER A 66 -7.41 -4.78 -21.95
C SER A 66 -7.67 -5.84 -20.88
N GLU A 67 -8.82 -6.48 -20.93
CA GLU A 67 -9.16 -7.55 -20.00
C GLU A 67 -8.48 -8.86 -20.39
N SER A 68 -8.01 -9.60 -19.39
CA SER A 68 -7.48 -10.96 -19.52
C SER A 68 -8.58 -11.99 -19.27
N ASN A 69 -8.40 -13.20 -19.79
CA ASN A 69 -9.36 -14.31 -19.64
C ASN A 69 -9.66 -14.71 -18.18
N ASN A 70 -8.85 -14.26 -17.22
CA ASN A 70 -8.98 -14.57 -15.81
C ASN A 70 -9.49 -13.38 -14.96
N GLY A 71 -9.95 -12.29 -15.59
CA GLY A 71 -10.44 -11.07 -14.93
C GLY A 71 -9.35 -10.11 -14.45
N ALA A 72 -8.06 -10.41 -14.69
CA ALA A 72 -6.98 -9.43 -14.57
C ALA A 72 -6.99 -8.46 -15.76
N LEU A 73 -6.29 -7.33 -15.68
CA LEU A 73 -6.14 -6.39 -16.79
C LEU A 73 -4.68 -6.34 -17.25
N ASN A 74 -4.46 -6.30 -18.56
CA ASN A 74 -3.15 -6.10 -19.18
C ASN A 74 -2.99 -4.67 -19.64
N ILE A 75 -1.79 -4.12 -19.45
CA ILE A 75 -1.45 -2.78 -19.91
C ILE A 75 -0.38 -2.91 -20.99
N THR A 76 -0.66 -2.36 -22.16
CA THR A 76 0.24 -2.37 -23.32
C THR A 76 0.67 -0.95 -23.70
N ASP A 77 1.89 -0.80 -24.21
CA ASP A 77 2.35 0.47 -24.77
C ASP A 77 1.78 0.70 -26.18
N ALA A 78 2.15 1.84 -26.79
CA ALA A 78 1.73 2.23 -28.14
C ALA A 78 2.16 1.25 -29.25
N ASN A 79 3.10 0.36 -28.98
CA ASN A 79 3.55 -0.68 -29.92
C ASN A 79 2.87 -2.03 -29.67
N GLY A 80 1.93 -2.10 -28.70
CA GLY A 80 1.27 -3.33 -28.28
C GLY A 80 2.13 -4.22 -27.38
N GLN A 81 3.26 -3.74 -26.86
CA GLN A 81 4.08 -4.52 -25.94
C GLN A 81 3.49 -4.47 -24.53
N ALA A 82 3.41 -5.62 -23.85
CA ALA A 82 2.97 -5.68 -22.45
C ALA A 82 3.97 -4.96 -21.53
N VAL A 83 3.47 -3.96 -20.80
CA VAL A 83 4.26 -3.04 -19.97
C VAL A 83 3.68 -2.82 -18.57
N GLY A 84 2.53 -3.42 -18.27
CA GLY A 84 1.95 -3.50 -16.93
C GLY A 84 0.79 -4.48 -16.84
N TYR A 85 0.22 -4.57 -15.65
CA TYR A 85 -0.96 -5.35 -15.36
C TYR A 85 -1.72 -4.78 -14.15
N VAL A 86 -2.99 -5.15 -14.03
CA VAL A 86 -3.80 -5.08 -12.80
C VAL A 86 -4.17 -6.51 -12.43
N LYS A 87 -3.85 -6.95 -11.21
CA LYS A 87 -4.14 -8.31 -10.74
C LYS A 87 -5.65 -8.55 -10.68
N GLN A 88 -6.03 -9.82 -10.67
CA GLN A 88 -7.42 -10.23 -10.48
C GLN A 88 -8.04 -9.54 -9.26
N PRO A 89 -9.29 -9.06 -9.39
CA PRO A 89 -9.94 -8.36 -8.29
C PRO A 89 -10.21 -9.34 -7.15
N TRP A 90 -10.06 -8.86 -5.92
CA TRP A 90 -10.60 -9.52 -4.75
C TRP A 90 -11.45 -8.54 -3.94
N ALA A 91 -12.39 -9.10 -3.19
CA ALA A 91 -13.19 -8.37 -2.23
C ALA A 91 -13.46 -9.26 -1.01
N LEU A 92 -13.50 -8.66 0.17
CA LEU A 92 -13.76 -9.31 1.45
C LEU A 92 -14.86 -8.56 2.19
N ASP A 93 -15.71 -9.30 2.89
CA ASP A 93 -16.68 -8.74 3.84
C ASP A 93 -16.06 -8.50 5.23
N ALA A 94 -16.84 -7.96 6.15
CA ALA A 94 -16.41 -7.66 7.52
C ALA A 94 -15.96 -8.88 8.34
N ASP A 95 -16.46 -10.08 7.98
CA ASP A 95 -16.07 -11.33 8.60
C ASP A 95 -14.81 -11.93 7.93
N GLY A 96 -14.31 -11.32 6.85
CA GLY A 96 -13.18 -11.79 6.06
C GLY A 96 -13.54 -12.86 5.02
N ASN A 97 -14.84 -13.04 4.70
CA ASN A 97 -15.28 -13.95 3.65
C ASN A 97 -15.07 -13.32 2.27
N GLU A 98 -14.70 -14.15 1.29
CA GLU A 98 -14.57 -13.69 -0.10
C GLU A 98 -15.94 -13.31 -0.68
N VAL A 99 -15.97 -12.11 -1.27
CA VAL A 99 -17.14 -11.58 -1.96
C VAL A 99 -16.83 -11.59 -3.44
N LYS A 100 -17.78 -12.07 -4.26
CA LYS A 100 -17.60 -12.12 -5.71
C LYS A 100 -17.44 -10.70 -6.25
N THR A 101 -16.43 -10.49 -7.09
CA THR A 101 -16.11 -9.18 -7.66
C THR A 101 -15.54 -9.32 -9.06
N HIS A 102 -15.62 -8.25 -9.87
CA HIS A 102 -15.01 -8.17 -11.18
C HIS A 102 -14.69 -6.70 -11.53
N TYR A 103 -13.82 -6.50 -12.52
CA TYR A 103 -13.58 -5.18 -13.09
C TYR A 103 -14.50 -4.92 -14.29
N GLU A 104 -14.79 -3.65 -14.52
CA GLU A 104 -15.39 -3.10 -15.74
C GLU A 104 -14.50 -1.95 -16.21
N LEU A 105 -14.00 -2.03 -17.45
CA LEU A 105 -13.27 -0.92 -18.08
C LEU A 105 -14.27 0.14 -18.53
N ARG A 106 -14.02 1.38 -18.13
CA ARG A 106 -14.86 2.54 -18.46
C ARG A 106 -14.37 3.20 -19.75
N GLY A 107 -15.26 3.92 -20.41
CA GLY A 107 -14.96 4.57 -21.71
C GLY A 107 -13.89 5.67 -21.64
N ASP A 108 -13.59 6.18 -20.46
CA ASP A 108 -12.53 7.15 -20.18
C ASP A 108 -11.19 6.51 -19.79
N GLY A 109 -11.11 5.18 -19.80
CA GLY A 109 -9.92 4.43 -19.40
C GLY A 109 -9.80 4.16 -17.89
N SER A 110 -10.74 4.64 -17.07
CA SER A 110 -10.82 4.29 -15.66
C SER A 110 -11.30 2.83 -15.47
N ILE A 111 -11.02 2.27 -14.30
CA ILE A 111 -11.48 0.94 -13.91
C ILE A 111 -12.57 1.10 -12.84
N ARG A 112 -13.70 0.43 -13.03
CA ARG A 112 -14.67 0.20 -11.98
C ARG A 112 -14.52 -1.21 -11.45
N GLN A 113 -14.35 -1.38 -10.14
CA GLN A 113 -14.48 -2.69 -9.51
C GLN A 113 -15.87 -2.82 -8.89
N ILE A 114 -16.60 -3.84 -9.30
CA ILE A 114 -17.97 -4.12 -8.84
C ILE A 114 -17.94 -5.30 -7.89
N VAL A 115 -18.71 -5.22 -6.80
CA VAL A 115 -18.83 -6.26 -5.78
C VAL A 115 -20.27 -6.77 -5.74
N ASP A 116 -20.44 -8.09 -5.71
CA ASP A 116 -21.73 -8.74 -5.49
C ASP A 116 -22.07 -8.69 -3.99
N THR A 117 -22.85 -7.69 -3.59
CA THR A 117 -23.15 -7.41 -2.18
C THR A 117 -24.18 -8.35 -1.57
N LYS A 118 -24.67 -9.34 -2.32
CA LYS A 118 -25.70 -10.27 -1.86
C LYS A 118 -25.20 -11.10 -0.66
N ASN A 119 -25.78 -10.84 0.51
CA ASN A 119 -25.43 -11.43 1.80
C ASN A 119 -24.04 -11.01 2.34
N ALA A 120 -23.38 -10.02 1.72
CA ALA A 120 -22.10 -9.54 2.20
C ALA A 120 -22.31 -8.63 3.44
N LYS A 121 -21.44 -8.76 4.43
CA LYS A 121 -21.46 -7.90 5.62
C LYS A 121 -20.54 -6.71 5.46
N TYR A 122 -21.06 -5.52 5.67
CA TYR A 122 -20.27 -4.31 5.64
C TYR A 122 -19.45 -4.11 6.93
N PRO A 123 -18.28 -3.43 6.86
CA PRO A 123 -17.71 -2.83 5.66
C PRO A 123 -17.08 -3.86 4.70
N LEU A 124 -17.12 -3.57 3.40
CA LEU A 124 -16.45 -4.38 2.38
C LEU A 124 -15.07 -3.80 2.08
N THR A 125 -14.07 -4.67 1.92
CA THR A 125 -12.71 -4.30 1.53
C THR A 125 -12.41 -4.86 0.14
N LEU A 126 -11.89 -4.04 -0.77
CA LEU A 126 -11.60 -4.42 -2.17
C LEU A 126 -10.36 -3.68 -2.68
N ASP A 127 -9.81 -4.11 -3.83
CA ASP A 127 -8.67 -3.45 -4.48
C ASP A 127 -8.68 -3.47 -6.01
N PRO A 128 -7.82 -2.63 -6.58
CA PRO A 128 -6.84 -3.17 -7.50
C PRO A 128 -5.39 -3.09 -6.98
N ASP A 129 -4.60 -4.11 -7.30
CA ASP A 129 -3.12 -4.15 -7.25
C ASP A 129 -2.57 -4.11 -8.68
N ALA A 130 -1.88 -3.02 -9.02
CA ALA A 130 -1.30 -2.80 -10.34
C ALA A 130 0.23 -2.81 -10.30
N GLY A 131 0.85 -3.52 -11.24
CA GLY A 131 2.29 -3.61 -11.39
C GLY A 131 2.74 -3.18 -12.79
N TRP A 132 3.93 -2.57 -12.87
CA TRP A 132 4.57 -2.19 -14.13
C TRP A 132 5.90 -2.92 -14.25
N TRP A 133 6.35 -3.19 -15.47
CA TRP A 133 7.55 -3.99 -15.68
C TRP A 133 8.77 -3.10 -15.39
N ALA A 134 9.79 -3.65 -14.71
CA ALA A 134 10.90 -2.87 -14.13
C ALA A 134 11.62 -1.94 -15.14
N ALA A 135 11.72 -2.34 -16.41
CA ALA A 135 12.31 -1.53 -17.48
C ALA A 135 11.46 -0.29 -17.84
N THR A 136 10.13 -0.40 -17.73
CA THR A 136 9.18 0.70 -17.94
C THR A 136 9.16 1.62 -16.72
N ALA A 137 9.20 1.06 -15.51
CA ALA A 137 9.31 1.82 -14.27
C ALA A 137 10.58 2.69 -14.24
N ALA A 138 11.71 2.18 -14.73
CA ALA A 138 12.97 2.93 -14.85
C ALA A 138 12.91 4.08 -15.88
N LYS A 139 12.16 3.93 -16.98
CA LYS A 139 11.96 4.99 -18.00
C LYS A 139 11.09 6.14 -17.48
N CYS A 140 10.13 5.85 -16.60
CA CYS A 140 9.24 6.85 -15.99
C CYS A 140 9.76 7.41 -14.65
N ALA A 141 10.95 6.97 -14.19
CA ALA A 141 11.48 7.29 -12.88
C ALA A 141 11.86 8.78 -12.66
N VAL A 142 11.78 9.61 -13.71
CA VAL A 142 12.08 11.05 -13.64
C VAL A 142 10.99 11.83 -12.90
N ASP A 143 9.74 11.33 -12.88
CA ASP A 143 8.60 11.92 -12.16
C ASP A 143 8.18 11.11 -10.93
N ILE A 144 9.15 10.68 -10.12
CA ILE A 144 8.91 9.97 -8.85
C ILE A 144 8.70 10.92 -7.67
N ALA A 145 8.75 12.25 -7.87
CA ALA A 145 8.41 13.23 -6.84
C ALA A 145 6.98 13.09 -6.24
N PRO A 146 5.96 12.51 -6.94
CA PRO A 146 4.66 12.20 -6.36
C PRO A 146 4.53 10.81 -5.71
N LEU A 147 5.61 10.01 -5.56
CA LEU A 147 5.59 8.70 -4.82
C LEU A 147 5.14 8.81 -3.34
N VAL A 148 4.79 10.01 -2.90
CA VAL A 148 4.46 10.45 -1.56
C VAL A 148 2.99 10.93 -1.49
N ALA A 149 2.13 10.72 -2.50
CA ALA A 149 0.80 11.36 -2.45
C ALA A 149 -0.30 10.59 -1.70
N THR A 150 -0.43 9.26 -1.81
CA THR A 150 -1.61 8.57 -1.21
C THR A 150 -1.35 7.23 -0.53
N GLY A 151 -0.08 6.90 -0.25
CA GLY A 151 0.30 5.67 0.47
C GLY A 151 1.73 5.66 0.98
N GLY A 152 2.65 6.11 0.13
CA GLY A 152 4.02 6.46 0.52
C GLY A 152 4.09 7.76 1.33
N ALA A 153 3.05 8.61 1.29
CA ALA A 153 3.01 9.92 1.97
C ALA A 153 3.36 9.88 3.45
N ALA A 154 2.95 8.80 4.07
CA ALA A 154 2.63 8.80 5.46
C ALA A 154 3.68 8.00 6.25
N VAL A 155 4.34 7.05 5.58
CA VAL A 155 5.68 6.55 5.93
C VAL A 155 6.77 7.56 5.53
N ALA A 156 6.73 8.16 4.33
CA ALA A 156 7.76 9.09 3.86
C ALA A 156 7.80 10.40 4.67
N SER A 157 6.66 10.95 5.08
CA SER A 157 6.62 12.09 6.01
C SER A 157 7.19 11.76 7.40
N ARG A 158 7.26 10.47 7.75
CA ARG A 158 7.85 9.97 9.00
C ARG A 158 9.28 9.45 8.85
N VAL A 159 9.79 9.30 7.63
CA VAL A 159 11.20 8.97 7.37
C VAL A 159 12.13 9.95 8.08
N PRO A 160 11.94 11.28 8.04
CA PRO A 160 12.79 12.22 8.78
C PRO A 160 12.78 11.98 10.30
N LYS A 161 11.61 11.67 10.87
CA LYS A 161 11.47 11.36 12.30
C LYS A 161 12.13 10.03 12.65
N LEU A 162 12.00 9.01 11.79
CA LEU A 162 12.66 7.72 11.93
C LEU A 162 14.19 7.84 11.84
N VAL A 163 14.70 8.64 10.89
CA VAL A 163 16.12 8.99 10.76
C VAL A 163 16.61 9.66 12.04
N SER A 164 15.88 10.65 12.56
CA SER A 164 16.20 11.33 13.81
C SER A 164 16.26 10.36 15.00
N PHE A 165 15.28 9.45 15.10
CA PHE A 165 15.23 8.43 16.14
C PHE A 165 16.40 7.44 16.06
N LEU A 166 16.70 6.90 14.88
CA LEU A 166 17.83 6.00 14.68
C LEU A 166 19.17 6.69 14.92
N ASN A 167 19.32 7.97 14.55
CA ASN A 167 20.51 8.77 14.88
C ASN A 167 20.71 8.92 16.39
N LYS A 168 19.65 9.09 17.18
CA LYS A 168 19.74 9.10 18.64
C LYS A 168 20.22 7.75 19.18
N LEU A 169 19.70 6.66 18.63
CA LEU A 169 20.06 5.29 19.02
C LEU A 169 21.48 4.88 18.58
N ARG A 170 22.02 5.51 17.53
CA ARG A 170 23.41 5.31 17.09
C ARG A 170 24.43 5.66 18.19
N LYS A 171 24.05 6.40 19.23
CA LYS A 171 24.87 6.59 20.44
C LYS A 171 25.22 5.27 21.14
N THR A 172 24.47 4.21 20.89
CA THR A 172 24.77 2.85 21.37
C THR A 172 25.73 2.15 20.40
N LYS A 173 26.91 1.74 20.88
CA LYS A 173 27.95 1.05 20.07
C LYS A 173 27.41 -0.16 19.29
N LYS A 174 26.52 -0.95 19.90
CA LYS A 174 25.89 -2.12 19.25
C LYS A 174 25.01 -1.73 18.05
N ILE A 175 24.26 -0.64 18.16
CA ILE A 175 23.37 -0.16 17.10
C ILE A 175 24.19 0.51 15.99
N ALA A 176 25.19 1.33 16.35
CA ALA A 176 26.12 1.90 15.39
C ALA A 176 26.78 0.82 14.53
N ALA A 177 27.34 -0.21 15.16
CA ALA A 177 27.95 -1.34 14.45
C ALA A 177 26.96 -2.11 13.57
N ALA A 178 25.70 -2.25 14.00
CA ALA A 178 24.66 -2.89 13.20
C ALA A 178 24.25 -2.07 11.97
N ILE A 179 24.12 -0.73 12.12
CA ILE A 179 23.85 0.20 11.01
C ILE A 179 24.99 0.17 10.00
N ASP A 180 26.24 0.27 10.48
CA ASP A 180 27.42 0.28 9.60
C ASP A 180 27.57 -1.05 8.85
N LYS A 181 27.29 -2.18 9.50
CA LYS A 181 27.33 -3.51 8.88
C LYS A 181 26.25 -3.75 7.82
N MET A 182 25.13 -3.06 7.91
CA MET A 182 24.11 -3.08 6.85
C MET A 182 24.46 -2.20 5.66
N GLY A 183 25.49 -1.35 5.76
CA GLY A 183 25.84 -0.39 4.73
C GLY A 183 25.15 0.96 4.89
N GLY A 184 24.82 1.35 6.12
CA GLY A 184 24.48 2.74 6.45
C GLY A 184 23.03 3.01 6.81
N MET A 185 22.73 4.29 7.08
CA MET A 185 21.48 4.70 7.70
C MET A 185 20.26 4.52 6.81
N GLU A 186 20.41 4.73 5.51
CA GLU A 186 19.32 4.54 4.55
C GLU A 186 18.78 3.10 4.57
N LYS A 187 19.68 2.11 4.55
CA LYS A 187 19.30 0.69 4.59
C LYS A 187 18.66 0.31 5.93
N ALA A 188 19.12 0.89 7.03
CA ALA A 188 18.51 0.70 8.34
C ALA A 188 17.09 1.30 8.43
N VAL A 189 16.86 2.48 7.85
CA VAL A 189 15.52 3.07 7.73
C VAL A 189 14.61 2.15 6.93
N LYS A 190 15.06 1.71 5.75
CA LYS A 190 14.31 0.75 4.90
C LYS A 190 13.97 -0.53 5.67
N ALA A 191 14.93 -1.17 6.34
CA ALA A 191 14.70 -2.38 7.12
C ALA A 191 13.67 -2.17 8.26
N THR A 192 13.72 -1.02 8.94
CA THR A 192 12.78 -0.70 10.03
C THR A 192 11.36 -0.47 9.51
N VAL A 193 11.23 0.25 8.40
CA VAL A 193 9.93 0.42 7.70
C VAL A 193 9.37 -0.93 7.27
N LYS A 194 10.21 -1.77 6.66
CA LYS A 194 9.83 -3.13 6.24
C LYS A 194 9.30 -3.98 7.40
N GLU A 195 9.99 -3.98 8.53
CA GLU A 195 9.53 -4.71 9.73
C GLU A 195 8.21 -4.16 10.28
N GLY A 196 8.04 -2.83 10.28
CA GLY A 196 6.78 -2.20 10.67
C GLY A 196 5.60 -2.61 9.80
N ILE A 197 5.76 -2.58 8.49
CA ILE A 197 4.75 -3.05 7.54
C ILE A 197 4.47 -4.54 7.78
N ALA A 198 5.50 -5.37 7.96
CA ALA A 198 5.32 -6.80 8.23
C ALA A 198 4.49 -7.06 9.50
N GLN A 199 4.71 -6.30 10.58
CA GLN A 199 3.93 -6.44 11.82
C GLN A 199 2.51 -5.89 11.71
N LEU A 200 2.32 -4.80 10.96
CA LEU A 200 0.98 -4.31 10.64
C LEU A 200 0.20 -5.37 9.88
N LYS A 201 0.80 -5.98 8.83
CA LYS A 201 0.16 -7.05 8.07
C LYS A 201 -0.22 -8.26 8.93
N ALA A 202 0.60 -8.62 9.91
CA ALA A 202 0.33 -9.71 10.84
C ALA A 202 -0.83 -9.43 11.81
N LYS A 203 -1.24 -8.16 11.97
CA LYS A 203 -2.36 -7.74 12.82
C LYS A 203 -3.67 -7.54 12.05
N LEU A 204 -3.63 -7.60 10.72
CA LEU A 204 -4.84 -7.49 9.89
C LEU A 204 -5.66 -8.79 9.94
N PRO A 205 -6.99 -8.71 9.75
CA PRO A 205 -7.84 -9.90 9.67
C PRO A 205 -7.31 -10.93 8.67
N ASN A 206 -7.48 -12.21 9.01
CA ASN A 206 -7.17 -13.32 8.11
C ASN A 206 -7.95 -13.13 6.80
N GLY A 207 -7.26 -13.20 5.66
CA GLY A 207 -7.84 -12.91 4.35
C GLY A 207 -7.35 -11.59 3.76
N VAL A 208 -7.24 -10.51 4.54
CA VAL A 208 -6.71 -9.23 4.01
C VAL A 208 -5.20 -9.30 3.81
N SER A 209 -4.48 -9.87 4.77
CA SER A 209 -3.00 -9.90 4.78
C SER A 209 -2.37 -10.66 3.59
N LYS A 210 -3.07 -11.69 3.06
CA LYS A 210 -2.64 -12.47 1.88
C LYS A 210 -2.69 -11.67 0.58
N HIS A 211 -3.51 -10.63 0.54
CA HIS A 211 -3.72 -9.80 -0.64
C HIS A 211 -2.82 -8.55 -0.68
N LEU A 212 -2.22 -8.15 0.44
CA LEU A 212 -1.34 -6.99 0.48
C LEU A 212 0.09 -7.30 0.01
N PRO A 213 0.86 -6.33 -0.54
CA PRO A 213 2.24 -6.48 -0.98
C PRO A 213 3.17 -7.17 0.03
N GLN A 214 3.92 -8.17 -0.42
CA GLN A 214 4.89 -8.86 0.43
C GLN A 214 6.08 -7.95 0.73
N VAL A 215 6.56 -8.02 1.96
CA VAL A 215 7.74 -7.26 2.41
C VAL A 215 8.88 -8.25 2.60
N SER A 216 9.91 -8.14 1.78
CA SER A 216 11.04 -9.05 1.82
C SER A 216 12.13 -8.49 2.75
N LYS A 217 12.59 -9.31 3.70
CA LYS A 217 13.74 -8.97 4.55
C LYS A 217 14.95 -9.75 4.04
N ASN A 218 16.00 -9.04 3.64
CA ASN A 218 17.26 -9.69 3.29
C ASN A 218 18.03 -10.10 4.58
N PRO A 219 19.09 -10.92 4.48
CA PRO A 219 19.84 -11.35 5.67
C PRO A 219 20.45 -10.21 6.50
N ALA A 220 20.81 -9.10 5.85
CA ALA A 220 21.33 -7.91 6.53
C ALA A 220 20.21 -7.20 7.32
N ASP A 221 19.02 -7.07 6.74
CA ASP A 221 17.82 -6.55 7.41
C ASP A 221 17.51 -7.39 8.65
N VAL A 222 17.43 -8.72 8.50
CA VAL A 222 17.16 -9.65 9.61
C VAL A 222 18.18 -9.50 10.73
N LYS A 223 19.47 -9.35 10.40
CA LYS A 223 20.54 -9.20 11.39
C LYS A 223 20.44 -7.91 12.18
N PHE A 224 20.15 -6.80 11.50
CA PHE A 224 19.93 -5.52 12.16
C PHE A 224 18.67 -5.54 13.01
N LEU A 225 17.56 -6.05 12.47
CA LEU A 225 16.29 -6.14 13.17
C LEU A 225 16.45 -6.98 14.45
N LYS A 226 17.13 -8.14 14.41
CA LYS A 226 17.43 -8.89 15.65
C LYS A 226 18.21 -8.10 16.71
N THR A 227 19.06 -7.16 16.28
CA THR A 227 19.94 -6.40 17.18
C THR A 227 19.28 -5.12 17.70
N ALA A 228 18.53 -4.44 16.83
CA ALA A 228 18.04 -3.09 17.06
C ALA A 228 16.52 -3.04 17.23
N TRP A 229 15.76 -3.94 16.61
CA TRP A 229 14.30 -3.98 16.70
C TRP A 229 13.78 -4.00 18.15
N PRO A 230 14.32 -4.81 19.09
CA PRO A 230 13.85 -4.80 20.47
C PRO A 230 13.95 -3.43 21.17
N LEU A 231 14.84 -2.55 20.69
CA LEU A 231 15.07 -1.20 21.24
C LEU A 231 14.31 -0.12 20.47
N ILE A 232 13.89 -0.42 19.24
CA ILE A 232 13.21 0.51 18.34
C ILE A 232 11.70 0.27 18.36
N ALA A 233 11.23 -0.97 18.55
CA ALA A 233 9.83 -1.38 18.41
C ALA A 233 8.86 -0.50 19.21
N GLU A 234 9.13 -0.24 20.49
CA GLU A 234 8.27 0.60 21.34
C GLU A 234 8.21 2.06 20.85
N GLY A 235 9.35 2.63 20.47
CA GLY A 235 9.43 3.98 19.90
C GLY A 235 8.86 4.07 18.49
N PHE A 236 8.92 2.97 17.73
CA PHE A 236 8.46 2.86 16.36
C PHE A 236 6.93 2.85 16.29
N TRP A 237 6.24 2.13 17.16
CA TRP A 237 4.77 2.14 17.23
C TRP A 237 4.23 3.52 17.63
N ASN A 238 4.87 4.16 18.61
CA ASN A 238 4.57 5.54 18.98
C ASN A 238 4.86 6.53 17.84
N LEU A 239 5.97 6.35 17.12
CA LEU A 239 6.29 7.14 15.93
C LEU A 239 5.24 6.95 14.83
N LEU A 240 4.69 5.75 14.73
CA LEU A 240 3.63 5.44 13.79
C LEU A 240 2.24 5.93 14.25
N GLY A 241 2.13 6.59 15.40
CA GLY A 241 0.84 7.12 15.90
C GLY A 241 -0.10 6.04 16.44
N PHE A 242 0.35 4.79 16.51
CA PHE A 242 -0.45 3.67 17.00
C PHE A 242 -0.41 3.49 18.53
N GLY A 243 0.26 4.40 19.25
CA GLY A 243 0.48 4.28 20.69
C GLY A 243 1.33 3.04 21.04
N SER A 244 1.22 2.58 22.28
CA SER A 244 1.72 1.25 22.65
C SER A 244 0.88 0.19 21.94
N CYS A 245 1.39 -1.03 21.73
CA CYS A 245 0.64 -2.12 21.08
C CYS A 245 -0.76 -2.42 21.68
N ILE A 246 -1.07 -1.85 22.85
CA ILE A 246 -2.32 -1.97 23.60
C ILE A 246 -3.41 -0.99 23.11
N ASP A 247 -3.05 0.13 22.48
CA ASP A 247 -4.03 1.19 22.12
C ASP A 247 -4.74 0.92 20.79
N LEU A 248 -4.12 0.10 19.92
CA LEU A 248 -4.67 -0.36 18.63
C LEU A 248 -5.91 -1.26 18.75
N PHE A 249 -6.23 -1.76 19.95
CA PHE A 249 -7.36 -2.67 20.22
C PHE A 249 -8.40 -2.08 21.18
N LYS A 250 -8.32 -0.76 21.48
CA LYS A 250 -9.24 -0.08 22.41
C LYS A 250 -10.15 0.95 21.72
N ALA A 251 -10.13 1.02 20.40
CA ALA A 251 -11.16 1.73 19.64
C ALA A 251 -12.35 0.78 19.41
N GLU A 252 -13.07 0.48 20.49
CA GLU A 252 -14.48 0.07 20.45
C GLU A 252 -15.35 1.26 20.84
#